data_AF-A0A3B0T615-F1
#
_entry.id   AF-A0A3B0T615-F1
#
_cell.length_a   1.000
_cell.length_b   1.000
_cell.length_c   1.000
_cell.angle_alpha   90.00
_cell.angle_beta   90.00
_cell.angle_gamma   90.00
#
_symmetry.space_group_name_H-M   'P 1'
#
loop_
_entity.id
_entity.type
_entity.pdbx_description
1 polymer ?
#
loop_
_entity_poly.entity_id
_entity_poly.type
_entity_poly.pdbx_seq_one_letter_code
_entity_poly.pdbx_strand_id
1 'polypeptide(L)' 'MLEVVGHPVAVNPDRALETIAYHRGWPIVEFSRTRKKVIKRTTAGVGALGFAGATYALGRYQGRRAIERRS' A
#
# COMPACT_ATOMS: atom_id res chain seq x y z
N MET A 1 -13.43 26.00 -12.47
CA MET A 1 -12.42 26.81 -13.22
C MET A 1 -11.72 26.05 -14.35
N LEU A 2 -11.68 24.70 -14.38
CA LEU A 2 -11.08 23.94 -15.49
C LEU A 2 -12.01 23.70 -16.71
N GLU A 3 -13.30 24.00 -16.62
CA GLU A 3 -14.25 23.75 -17.73
C GLU A 3 -14.10 24.70 -18.92
N VAL A 4 -13.31 25.78 -18.76
CA VAL A 4 -13.14 26.84 -19.78
C VAL A 4 -11.91 26.62 -20.67
N VAL A 5 -11.02 25.68 -20.31
CA VAL A 5 -9.82 25.37 -21.09
C VAL A 5 -10.05 24.17 -21.99
N GLY A 6 -9.68 24.25 -23.27
CA GLY A 6 -9.95 23.20 -24.26
C GLY A 6 -9.32 21.82 -23.96
N HIS A 7 -8.30 21.76 -23.09
CA HIS A 7 -7.64 20.52 -22.66
C HIS A 7 -7.41 20.52 -21.14
N PRO A 8 -8.44 20.21 -20.33
CA PRO A 8 -8.33 20.26 -18.88
C PRO A 8 -7.47 19.11 -18.33
N VAL A 9 -6.63 19.44 -17.35
CA VAL A 9 -5.78 18.50 -16.59
C VAL A 9 -5.94 18.79 -15.10
N ALA A 10 -6.21 17.77 -14.31
CA ALA A 10 -6.38 17.85 -12.86
C ALA A 10 -5.02 17.68 -12.15
N VAL A 11 -4.39 18.77 -11.75
CA VAL A 11 -3.10 18.75 -11.03
C VAL A 11 -3.36 18.82 -9.53
N ASN A 12 -2.81 17.85 -8.77
CA ASN A 12 -3.03 17.70 -7.33
C ASN A 12 -4.50 17.87 -6.92
N PRO A 13 -5.43 17.13 -7.54
CA PRO A 13 -6.85 17.32 -7.26
C PRO A 13 -7.18 16.94 -5.81
N ASP A 14 -8.15 17.65 -5.24
CA ASP A 14 -8.88 17.17 -4.07
C ASP A 14 -9.88 16.07 -4.48
N ARG A 15 -10.54 15.43 -3.51
CA ARG A 15 -11.50 14.34 -3.78
C ARG A 15 -12.64 14.74 -4.73
N ALA A 16 -13.10 15.98 -4.64
CA ALA A 16 -14.21 16.45 -5.47
C ALA A 16 -13.75 16.62 -6.92
N LEU A 17 -12.59 17.25 -7.12
CA LEU A 17 -12.00 17.43 -8.45
C LEU A 17 -11.52 16.12 -9.06
N GLU A 18 -11.02 15.18 -8.25
CA GLU A 18 -10.62 13.83 -8.65
C GLU A 18 -11.84 13.06 -9.20
N THR A 19 -12.98 13.14 -8.50
CA THR A 19 -14.24 12.53 -8.96
C THR A 19 -14.68 13.10 -10.31
N ILE A 20 -14.62 14.43 -10.47
CA ILE A 20 -14.95 15.10 -11.73
C ILE A 20 -13.97 14.70 -12.84
N ALA A 21 -12.67 14.67 -12.54
CA ALA A 21 -11.64 14.28 -13.49
C ALA A 21 -11.84 12.84 -13.97
N TYR A 22 -12.18 11.92 -13.07
CA TYR A 22 -12.54 10.54 -13.45
C TYR A 22 -13.78 10.48 -14.32
N HIS A 23 -14.85 11.17 -13.94
CA HIS A 23 -16.09 11.19 -14.73
C HIS A 23 -15.91 11.81 -16.12
N ARG A 24 -15.02 12.80 -16.25
CA ARG A 24 -14.79 13.52 -17.51
C ARG A 24 -13.58 13.02 -18.30
N GLY A 25 -12.90 11.98 -17.81
CA GLY A 25 -11.70 11.42 -18.43
C GLY A 25 -10.53 12.41 -18.48
N TRP A 26 -10.48 13.38 -17.57
CA TRP A 26 -9.39 14.35 -17.52
C TRP A 26 -8.12 13.69 -16.98
N PRO A 27 -6.95 13.94 -17.59
CA PRO A 27 -5.69 13.49 -17.04
C PRO A 27 -5.47 14.02 -15.62
N ILE A 28 -4.97 13.15 -14.73
CA ILE A 28 -4.65 13.51 -13.33
C ILE A 28 -3.13 13.49 -13.16
N VAL A 29 -2.58 14.55 -12.56
CA VAL A 29 -1.16 14.67 -12.25
C VAL A 29 -0.97 14.95 -10.75
N GLU A 30 -0.42 13.99 -10.01
CA GLU A 30 -0.09 14.13 -8.59
C GLU A 30 1.41 14.33 -8.36
N PHE A 31 1.78 15.43 -7.71
CA PHE A 31 3.14 15.73 -7.26
C PHE A 31 3.32 15.44 -5.77
N SER A 32 3.06 14.21 -5.31
CA SER A 32 3.25 13.82 -3.90
C SER A 32 4.41 12.84 -3.71
N ARG A 33 5.52 13.34 -3.14
CA ARG A 33 6.61 12.48 -2.61
C ARG A 33 6.21 11.80 -1.30
N THR A 34 5.37 12.43 -0.49
CA THR A 34 4.99 11.97 0.85
C THR A 34 4.07 10.74 0.81
N ARG A 35 3.06 10.74 -0.07
CA ARG A 35 2.10 9.62 -0.21
C ARG A 35 2.81 8.29 -0.53
N LYS A 36 3.82 8.33 -1.41
CA LYS A 36 4.64 7.17 -1.77
C LYS A 36 5.44 6.61 -0.57
N LYS A 37 5.88 7.46 0.37
CA LYS A 37 6.61 7.01 1.56
C LYS A 37 5.69 6.29 2.55
N VAL A 38 4.46 6.78 2.74
CA VAL A 38 3.48 6.18 3.66
C VAL A 38 3.12 4.76 3.20
N ILE A 39 2.77 4.59 1.91
CA ILE A 39 2.43 3.27 1.34
C ILE A 39 3.58 2.27 1.55
N LYS A 40 4.82 2.66 1.23
CA LYS A 40 5.99 1.80 1.40
C LYS A 40 6.21 1.35 2.85
N ARG A 41 6.00 2.25 3.82
CA ARG A 41 6.15 1.93 5.26
C ARG A 41 5.11 0.92 5.72
N THR A 42 3.86 1.06 5.29
CA THR A 42 2.78 0.12 5.66
C THR A 42 3.02 -1.27 5.10
N THR A 43 3.38 -1.38 3.81
CA THR A 43 3.68 -2.69 3.20
C THR A 43 4.86 -3.39 3.87
N ALA A 44 5.93 -2.66 4.21
CA ALA A 44 7.08 -3.21 4.91
C ALA A 44 6.73 -3.73 6.32
N GLY A 45 5.93 -2.97 7.08
CA GLY A 45 5.52 -3.36 8.44
C GLY A 45 4.66 -4.63 8.46
N VAL A 46 3.68 -4.73 7.56
CA VAL A 46 2.82 -5.92 7.43
C VAL A 46 3.64 -7.15 7.00
N GLY A 47 4.54 -6.98 6.02
CA GLY A 47 5.42 -8.06 5.58
C GLY A 47 6.30 -8.60 6.69
N ALA A 48 6.97 -7.72 7.44
CA ALA A 48 7.88 -8.11 8.53
C ALA A 48 7.17 -8.90 9.63
N LEU A 49 5.95 -8.49 10.03
CA LEU A 49 5.15 -9.21 11.03
C LEU A 49 4.74 -10.61 10.54
N GLY A 50 4.32 -10.72 9.27
CA GLY A 50 3.98 -12.01 8.67
C GLY A 50 5.17 -12.97 8.63
N PHE A 51 6.34 -12.50 8.22
CA PHE A 51 7.56 -13.30 8.20
C PHE A 51 8.00 -13.75 9.60
N ALA A 52 8.01 -12.85 10.58
CA ALA A 52 8.38 -13.16 11.95
C ALA A 52 7.42 -14.17 12.61
N GLY A 53 6.11 -14.03 12.37
CA GLY A 53 5.12 -14.99 12.86
C GLY A 53 5.31 -16.38 12.25
N ALA A 54 5.55 -16.46 10.94
CA ALA A 54 5.77 -17.72 10.23
C ALA A 54 7.03 -18.46 10.71
N THR A 55 8.16 -17.75 10.84
CA THR A 55 9.42 -18.35 11.31
C THR A 55 9.33 -18.82 12.76
N TYR A 56 8.68 -18.04 13.63
CA TYR A 56 8.43 -18.43 15.01
C TYR A 56 7.56 -19.69 15.12
N ALA A 57 6.45 -19.76 14.37
CA ALA A 57 5.56 -20.91 14.38
C ALA A 57 6.26 -22.19 13.87
N LEU A 58 7.02 -22.07 12.77
CA LEU A 58 7.81 -23.18 12.22
C LEU A 58 8.87 -23.68 13.22
N GLY A 59 9.59 -22.78 13.88
CA GLY A 59 10.57 -23.13 14.90
C GLY A 59 9.93 -23.87 16.08
N ARG A 60 8.78 -23.39 16.57
CA ARG A 60 8.06 -24.03 17.68
C ARG A 60 7.54 -25.43 17.32
N TYR A 61 7.14 -25.64 16.07
CA TYR A 61 6.67 -26.94 15.59
C TYR A 61 7.79 -27.98 15.51
N GLN A 62 8.97 -27.58 15.02
CA GLN A 62 10.13 -28.49 14.95
C GLN A 62 10.66 -28.86 16.34
N GLY A 63 10.64 -27.93 17.29
CA GLY A 63 11.03 -28.20 18.68
C GLY A 63 10.17 -29.27 19.38
N ARG A 64 8.86 -29.33 19.09
CA ARG A 64 7.97 -30.37 19.67
C ARG A 64 8.31 -31.77 19.15
N ARG A 65 8.66 -31.92 17.86
CA ARG A 65 9.05 -33.20 17.25
C ARG A 65 10.40 -33.73 17.74
N ALA A 66 11.32 -32.83 18.13
CA ALA A 66 12.61 -33.22 18.67
C ALA A 66 12.51 -33.82 20.08
N ILE A 67 11.50 -33.42 20.85
CA ILE A 67 11.25 -33.91 22.22
C ILE A 67 10.64 -35.32 22.18
N GLU A 68 9.74 -35.62 21.23
CA GLU A 68 9.10 -36.94 21.08
C GLU A 68 10.04 -38.05 20.57
N ARG A 69 11.16 -37.73 19.92
CA ARG A 69 12.13 -38.75 19.44
C ARG A 69 13.15 -39.19 20.50
N ARG A 70 13.09 -38.65 21.73
CA ARG A 70 14.05 -38.93 22.81
C ARG A 70 13.46 -39.70 24.00
N SER A 71 12.22 -40.18 23.87
CA SER A 71 11.54 -41.13 24.78
C SER A 71 11.45 -42.50 24.15
#